data_AF-A0A8B8ML14-F1
#
_entry.id   AF-A0A8B8ML14-F1
#
_cell.length_a   1.000
_cell.length_b   1.000
_cell.length_c   1.000
_cell.angle_alpha   90.00
_cell.angle_beta   90.00
_cell.angle_gamma   90.00
#
_symmetry.space_group_name_H-M   'P 1'
#
loop_
_entity.id
_entity.type
_entity.pdbx_description
1 polymer ?
#
loop_
_entity_poly.entity_id
_entity_poly.type
_entity_poly.pdbx_seq_one_letter_code
_entity_poly.pdbx_strand_id
1 'polypeptide(L)'
;MKLFFQPMLSPLMLMFLSCSFWTGGSIQCGGNQIAYTVIVDQNGKGKFPTVQAAIDSVEKNNNKWVKVRINAGTYIEKVQISFHKPCIILEGAGKDITSITFHSNRPTFVSSPPNVVVIGISFKRFETENQKQAVT
;
A
#
# COMPACT_ATOMS: atom_id res chain seq x y z
N MET A 1 51.70 -14.54 52.46
CA MET A 1 50.26 -14.34 52.73
C MET A 1 49.56 -14.04 51.42
N LYS A 2 48.45 -14.72 51.13
CA LYS A 2 47.77 -14.75 49.82
C LYS A 2 47.14 -13.38 49.51
N LEU A 3 47.58 -12.73 48.43
CA LEU A 3 46.89 -11.57 47.85
C LEU A 3 45.71 -12.08 47.03
N PHE A 4 44.50 -11.92 47.58
CA PHE A 4 43.25 -12.17 46.88
C PHE A 4 43.01 -11.06 45.85
N PHE A 5 43.29 -11.35 44.59
CA PHE A 5 42.85 -10.53 43.46
C PHE A 5 41.38 -10.91 43.19
N GLN A 6 40.43 -10.15 43.74
CA GLN A 6 39.03 -10.22 43.33
C GLN A 6 38.82 -9.17 42.23
N PRO A 7 38.50 -9.55 40.97
CA PRO A 7 38.19 -8.55 39.96
C PRO A 7 36.82 -7.95 40.28
N MET A 8 36.77 -6.63 40.48
CA MET A 8 35.52 -5.89 40.54
C MET A 8 34.86 -5.93 39.17
N LEU A 9 33.95 -6.89 38.98
CA LEU A 9 33.03 -6.92 37.87
C LEU A 9 32.12 -5.70 37.99
N SER A 10 32.40 -4.66 37.20
CA SER A 10 31.60 -3.45 37.12
C SER A 10 30.15 -3.79 36.78
N PRO A 11 29.16 -3.41 37.61
CA PRO A 11 27.75 -3.75 37.36
C PRO A 11 27.12 -2.89 36.25
N LEU A 12 27.86 -1.98 35.60
CA LEU A 12 27.34 -1.08 34.56
C LEU A 12 27.27 -1.69 33.16
N MET A 13 27.80 -2.90 32.93
CA MET A 13 27.87 -3.52 31.60
C MET A 13 26.72 -4.51 31.30
N LEU A 14 25.62 -4.47 32.07
CA LEU A 14 24.43 -5.32 31.85
C LEU A 14 23.15 -4.54 31.51
N MET A 15 23.24 -3.21 31.30
CA MET A 15 22.11 -2.37 30.88
C MET A 15 22.15 -2.02 29.39
N PHE A 16 22.55 -2.97 28.53
CA PHE A 16 22.48 -2.84 27.07
C PHE A 16 21.76 -4.01 26.39
N LEU A 17 21.14 -4.91 27.16
CA LEU A 17 20.45 -6.11 26.65
C LEU A 17 18.92 -6.02 26.72
N SER A 18 18.35 -4.83 26.51
CA SER A 18 16.89 -4.68 26.43
C SER A 18 16.41 -3.59 25.48
N CYS A 19 17.21 -3.20 24.49
CA CYS A 19 16.60 -2.93 23.19
C CYS A 19 16.31 -4.30 22.60
N SER A 20 15.15 -4.88 22.96
CA SER A 20 14.49 -5.81 22.07
C SER A 20 14.27 -5.03 20.78
N PHE A 21 15.27 -5.05 19.91
CA PHE A 21 15.23 -4.51 18.57
C PHE A 21 13.93 -5.05 18.02
N TRP A 22 12.94 -4.17 17.86
CA TRP A 22 11.82 -4.44 17.00
C TRP A 22 12.45 -4.55 15.62
N THR A 23 12.95 -5.73 15.29
CA THR A 23 13.40 -6.06 13.96
C THR A 23 12.17 -5.92 13.11
N GLY A 24 12.03 -4.77 12.44
CA GLY A 24 10.97 -4.54 11.48
C GLY A 24 11.07 -5.63 10.43
N GLY A 25 10.19 -6.62 10.51
CA GLY A 25 10.14 -7.69 9.54
C GLY A 25 9.73 -7.09 8.20
N SER A 26 10.64 -7.08 7.24
CA SER A 26 10.30 -6.73 5.86
C SER A 26 9.44 -7.85 5.28
N ILE A 27 8.26 -7.51 4.76
CA ILE A 27 7.42 -8.48 4.04
C ILE A 27 8.08 -8.73 2.68
N GLN A 28 8.59 -9.94 2.46
CA GLN A 28 9.11 -10.41 1.18
C GLN A 28 7.93 -10.84 0.30
N CYS A 29 7.67 -10.13 -0.81
CA CYS A 29 6.53 -10.39 -1.71
C CYS A 29 6.71 -11.62 -2.63
N GLY A 30 7.30 -12.70 -2.12
CA GLY A 30 7.48 -13.95 -2.87
C GLY A 30 8.47 -13.87 -4.02
N GLY A 31 9.35 -12.85 -4.02
CA GLY A 31 10.35 -12.61 -5.08
C GLY A 31 9.89 -11.58 -6.12
N ASN A 32 10.29 -11.76 -7.37
CA ASN A 32 9.99 -10.85 -8.49
C ASN A 32 8.92 -11.40 -9.45
N GLN A 33 8.13 -12.38 -8.99
CA GLN A 33 7.13 -13.10 -9.78
C GLN A 33 5.73 -12.60 -9.43
N ILE A 34 4.87 -12.39 -10.44
CA ILE A 34 3.45 -12.11 -10.23
C ILE A 34 2.72 -13.44 -10.03
N ALA A 35 2.05 -13.61 -8.88
CA ALA A 35 1.32 -14.84 -8.58
C ALA A 35 0.06 -15.00 -9.43
N TYR A 36 -0.71 -13.92 -9.60
CA TYR A 36 -1.86 -13.88 -10.50
C TYR A 36 -2.26 -12.43 -10.83
N THR A 37 -3.11 -12.30 -11.86
CA THR A 37 -3.66 -11.02 -12.30
C THR A 37 -5.18 -11.01 -12.17
N VAL A 38 -5.74 -9.93 -11.64
CA VAL A 38 -7.17 -9.64 -11.56
C VAL A 38 -7.50 -8.52 -12.54
N ILE A 39 -8.52 -8.70 -13.38
CA ILE A 39 -8.94 -7.69 -14.36
C ILE A 39 -10.15 -6.93 -13.83
N VAL A 40 -10.08 -5.60 -13.90
CA VAL A 40 -11.16 -4.67 -13.57
C VAL A 40 -11.66 -3.99 -14.83
N ASP A 41 -12.96 -4.08 -15.09
CA ASP A 41 -13.61 -3.47 -16.27
C ASP A 41 -15.06 -3.10 -15.94
N GLN A 42 -15.42 -1.82 -16.09
CA GLN A 42 -16.77 -1.32 -15.79
C GLN A 42 -17.85 -1.89 -16.73
N ASN A 43 -17.47 -2.38 -17.91
CA ASN A 43 -18.36 -2.97 -18.90
C ASN A 43 -18.52 -4.48 -18.71
N GLY A 44 -18.02 -5.06 -17.62
CA GLY A 44 -18.21 -6.46 -17.26
C GLY A 44 -17.33 -7.45 -18.02
N LYS A 45 -16.33 -6.99 -18.78
CA LYS A 45 -15.34 -7.86 -19.45
C LYS A 45 -14.22 -8.35 -18.52
N GLY A 46 -14.18 -7.82 -17.29
CA GLY A 46 -13.24 -8.18 -16.24
C GLY A 46 -13.88 -9.03 -15.14
N LYS A 47 -13.07 -9.50 -14.20
CA LYS A 47 -13.56 -10.25 -13.03
C LYS A 47 -14.36 -9.36 -12.07
N PHE A 48 -14.00 -8.08 -11.98
CA PHE A 48 -14.69 -7.11 -11.13
C PHE A 48 -15.06 -5.84 -11.90
N PRO A 49 -16.21 -5.22 -11.59
CA PRO A 49 -16.59 -3.94 -12.18
C PRO A 49 -15.90 -2.73 -11.52
N THR A 50 -15.39 -2.90 -10.29
CA THR A 50 -14.78 -1.82 -9.49
C THR A 50 -13.39 -2.19 -8.99
N VAL A 51 -12.55 -1.17 -8.77
CA VAL A 51 -11.19 -1.31 -8.27
C VAL A 51 -11.19 -1.78 -6.82
N GLN A 52 -12.10 -1.25 -5.99
CA GLN A 52 -12.21 -1.65 -4.59
C GLN A 52 -12.58 -3.14 -4.46
N ALA A 53 -13.52 -3.65 -5.26
CA ALA A 53 -13.89 -5.07 -5.21
C ALA A 53 -12.73 -5.98 -5.59
N ALA A 54 -11.90 -5.58 -6.56
CA ALA A 54 -10.69 -6.33 -6.91
C ALA A 54 -9.67 -6.36 -5.77
N ILE A 55 -9.42 -5.23 -5.10
CA ILE A 55 -8.56 -5.16 -3.90
C ILE A 55 -9.15 -5.99 -2.76
N ASP A 56 -10.47 -5.96 -2.58
CA ASP A 56 -11.18 -6.72 -1.55
C ASP A 56 -11.06 -8.23 -1.76
N SER A 57 -10.93 -8.67 -3.00
CA SER A 57 -10.71 -10.08 -3.35
C SER A 57 -9.30 -10.61 -3.04
N VAL A 58 -8.31 -9.72 -2.86
CA VAL A 58 -6.95 -10.13 -2.47
C VAL A 58 -6.95 -10.63 -1.03
N GLU A 59 -6.30 -11.76 -0.80
CA GLU A 59 -6.20 -12.37 0.52
C GLU A 59 -5.56 -11.43 1.56
N LYS A 60 -6.01 -11.54 2.80
CA LYS A 60 -5.40 -10.84 3.92
C LYS A 60 -4.01 -11.44 4.19
N ASN A 61 -3.06 -10.59 4.58
CA ASN A 61 -1.65 -10.92 4.82
C ASN A 61 -0.95 -11.54 3.59
N ASN A 62 -1.39 -11.14 2.39
CA ASN A 62 -0.81 -11.57 1.14
C ASN A 62 0.70 -11.26 1.07
N ASN A 63 1.51 -12.28 0.81
CA ASN A 63 2.96 -12.18 0.69
C ASN A 63 3.47 -12.49 -0.73
N LYS A 64 2.61 -12.41 -1.75
CA LYS A 64 2.96 -12.63 -3.16
C LYS A 64 2.47 -11.47 -4.00
N TRP A 65 3.19 -11.09 -5.05
CA TRP A 65 2.71 -10.01 -5.92
C TRP A 65 1.40 -10.36 -6.61
N VAL A 66 0.35 -9.57 -6.36
CA VAL A 66 -0.92 -9.63 -7.07
C VAL A 66 -1.06 -8.39 -7.94
N LYS A 67 -1.26 -8.60 -9.25
CA LYS A 67 -1.50 -7.50 -10.18
C LYS A 67 -3.01 -7.28 -10.35
N VAL A 68 -3.47 -6.07 -10.09
CA VAL A 68 -4.81 -5.61 -10.45
C VAL A 68 -4.67 -4.76 -11.71
N ARG A 69 -5.09 -5.32 -12.85
CA ARG A 69 -5.08 -4.64 -14.14
C ARG A 69 -6.41 -3.96 -14.36
N ILE A 70 -6.39 -2.64 -14.51
CA ILE A 70 -7.56 -1.78 -14.59
C ILE A 70 -7.66 -1.29 -16.04
N ASN A 71 -8.74 -1.68 -16.72
CA ASN A 71 -8.98 -1.26 -18.09
C ASN A 71 -9.25 0.25 -18.18
N ALA A 72 -9.23 0.79 -19.40
CA ALA A 72 -9.54 2.19 -19.63
C ALA A 72 -10.96 2.52 -19.14
N GLY A 73 -11.12 3.65 -18.46
CA GLY A 73 -12.38 4.00 -17.82
C GLY A 73 -12.25 5.10 -16.76
N THR A 74 -13.41 5.58 -16.32
CA THR A 74 -13.53 6.53 -15.21
C THR A 74 -14.27 5.87 -14.07
N TYR A 75 -13.53 5.49 -13.04
CA TYR A 75 -14.02 4.78 -11.87
C TYR A 75 -14.40 5.79 -10.78
N ILE A 76 -15.69 5.92 -10.51
CA ILE A 76 -16.23 6.82 -9.50
C ILE A 76 -16.35 6.05 -8.18
N GLU A 77 -15.25 5.96 -7.44
CA GLU A 77 -15.19 5.20 -6.19
C GLU A 77 -14.07 5.71 -5.29
N LYS A 78 -14.22 5.45 -3.99
CA LYS A 78 -13.12 5.61 -3.04
C LYS A 78 -12.35 4.31 -2.96
N VAL A 79 -11.03 4.38 -3.14
CA VAL A 79 -10.16 3.20 -3.11
C VAL A 79 -9.29 3.22 -1.85
N GLN A 80 -9.32 2.13 -1.10
CA GLN A 80 -8.51 1.93 0.09
C GLN A 80 -7.84 0.56 0.07
N ILE A 81 -6.51 0.55 0.14
CA ILE A 81 -5.73 -0.66 0.40
C ILE A 81 -5.41 -0.69 1.89
N SER A 82 -5.97 -1.68 2.59
CA SER A 82 -5.77 -1.82 4.04
C SER A 82 -4.37 -2.34 4.37
N PHE A 83 -3.88 -2.00 5.56
CA PHE A 83 -2.54 -2.39 6.06
C PHE A 83 -2.25 -3.90 5.96
N HIS A 84 -3.30 -4.73 6.03
CA HIS A 84 -3.16 -6.18 5.94
C HIS A 84 -3.22 -6.73 4.51
N LYS A 85 -3.05 -5.91 3.48
CA LYS A 85 -3.03 -6.37 2.08
C LYS A 85 -1.80 -5.84 1.33
N PRO A 86 -0.58 -6.29 1.71
CA PRO A 86 0.64 -5.88 1.02
C PRO A 86 0.78 -6.61 -0.33
N CYS A 87 1.83 -6.25 -1.07
CA CYS A 87 2.23 -6.90 -2.32
C CYS A 87 1.21 -6.77 -3.45
N ILE A 88 0.68 -5.56 -3.68
CA ILE A 88 -0.31 -5.26 -4.72
C ILE A 88 0.29 -4.31 -5.76
N ILE A 89 0.10 -4.64 -7.03
CA ILE A 89 0.37 -3.75 -8.16
C ILE A 89 -0.97 -3.29 -8.73
N LEU A 90 -1.27 -2.00 -8.68
CA LEU A 90 -2.37 -1.38 -9.42
C LEU A 90 -1.84 -0.85 -10.75
N GLU A 91 -2.26 -1.46 -11.86
CA GLU A 91 -1.81 -1.13 -13.21
C GLU A 91 -3.00 -0.69 -14.06
N GLY A 92 -3.08 0.61 -14.37
CA GLY A 92 -4.05 1.12 -15.34
C GLY A 92 -3.58 0.95 -16.78
N ALA A 93 -4.52 1.03 -17.72
CA ALA A 93 -4.23 0.97 -19.16
C ALA A 93 -3.41 2.18 -19.66
N GLY A 94 -3.38 3.27 -18.88
CA GLY A 94 -2.59 4.47 -19.14
C GLY A 94 -3.14 5.64 -18.33
N LYS A 95 -2.27 6.52 -17.84
CA LYS A 95 -2.67 7.61 -16.91
C LYS A 95 -3.74 8.54 -17.52
N ASP A 96 -3.76 8.71 -18.83
CA ASP A 96 -4.66 9.63 -19.53
C ASP A 96 -6.04 9.00 -19.81
N ILE A 97 -6.14 7.67 -19.76
CA ILE A 97 -7.33 6.89 -20.13
C ILE A 97 -7.91 6.06 -18.99
N THR A 98 -7.18 5.92 -17.87
CA THR A 98 -7.66 5.27 -16.64
C THR A 98 -7.63 6.28 -15.51
N SER A 99 -8.80 6.64 -14.98
CA SER A 99 -8.91 7.57 -13.86
C SER A 99 -9.83 7.07 -12.76
N ILE A 100 -9.46 7.38 -11.52
CA ILE A 100 -10.25 7.10 -10.32
C ILE A 100 -10.59 8.44 -9.69
N THR A 101 -11.87 8.67 -9.43
CA THR A 101 -12.38 9.93 -8.88
C THR A 101 -13.39 9.67 -7.77
N PHE A 102 -13.44 10.55 -6.78
CA PHE A 102 -14.40 10.47 -5.70
C PHE A 102 -14.83 11.86 -5.25
N HIS A 103 -16.14 12.08 -5.12
CA HIS A 103 -16.69 13.37 -4.72
C HIS A 103 -16.73 13.47 -3.20
N SER A 104 -15.63 13.87 -2.60
CA SER A 104 -15.58 14.21 -1.18
C SER A 104 -14.38 15.11 -0.85
N ASN A 105 -14.43 15.67 0.35
CA ASN A 105 -13.33 16.33 1.03
C ASN A 105 -12.25 15.36 1.57
N ARG A 106 -12.43 14.04 1.42
CA ARG A 106 -11.46 13.00 1.79
C ARG A 106 -10.62 12.56 0.58
N PRO A 107 -9.44 11.94 0.81
CA PRO A 107 -8.65 11.40 -0.29
C PRO A 107 -9.41 10.33 -1.10
N THR A 108 -9.28 10.41 -2.44
CA THR A 108 -9.81 9.42 -3.40
C THR A 108 -9.14 8.06 -3.25
N PHE A 109 -7.83 8.07 -2.96
CA PHE A 109 -7.02 6.88 -2.77
C PHE A 109 -6.28 6.95 -1.44
N VAL A 110 -6.35 5.86 -0.67
CA VAL A 110 -5.62 5.69 0.59
C VAL A 110 -4.90 4.34 0.54
N SER A 111 -3.60 4.37 0.80
CA SER A 111 -2.79 3.15 0.91
C SER A 111 -2.01 3.18 2.20
N SER A 112 -2.11 2.09 2.97
CA SER A 112 -1.40 1.90 4.23
C SER A 112 -0.42 0.71 4.28
N PRO A 113 -0.53 -0.38 3.49
CA PRO A 113 0.40 -1.49 3.61
C PRO A 113 1.76 -1.17 2.94
N PRO A 114 2.82 -1.90 3.30
CA PRO A 114 4.07 -1.89 2.54
C PRO A 114 3.87 -2.56 1.17
N ASN A 115 4.78 -2.27 0.23
CA ASN A 115 4.85 -2.93 -1.08
C ASN A 115 3.59 -2.76 -1.93
N VAL A 116 3.21 -1.51 -2.18
CA VAL A 116 2.18 -1.14 -3.15
C VAL A 116 2.84 -0.38 -4.30
N VAL A 117 2.55 -0.82 -5.53
CA VAL A 117 2.97 -0.15 -6.75
C VAL A 117 1.73 0.35 -7.48
N VAL A 118 1.73 1.61 -7.91
CA VAL A 118 0.62 2.20 -8.64
C VAL A 118 1.18 2.86 -9.90
N ILE A 119 0.72 2.40 -11.07
CA ILE A 119 1.22 2.86 -12.37
C ILE A 119 0.08 3.04 -13.36
N GLY A 120 0.20 4.03 -14.25
CA GLY A 120 -0.74 4.24 -15.35
C GLY A 120 -2.15 4.62 -14.93
N ILE A 121 -2.33 5.27 -13.79
CA ILE A 121 -3.65 5.68 -13.25
C ILE A 121 -3.59 7.15 -12.84
N SER A 122 -4.62 7.92 -13.18
CA SER A 122 -4.83 9.27 -12.65
C SER A 122 -5.83 9.27 -11.50
N PHE A 123 -5.44 9.80 -10.33
CA PHE A 123 -6.38 10.05 -9.23
C PHE A 123 -6.84 11.50 -9.29
N LYS A 124 -8.15 11.70 -9.38
CA LYS A 124 -8.77 13.03 -9.45
C LYS A 124 -9.58 13.28 -8.19
N ARG A 125 -9.59 14.53 -7.75
CA ARG A 125 -10.55 15.07 -6.80
C ARG A 125 -11.50 15.96 -7.60
N PHE A 126 -12.80 15.91 -7.30
CA PHE A 126 -13.71 16.92 -7.82
C PHE A 126 -13.43 18.25 -7.10
N GLU A 127 -12.82 19.19 -7.82
CA GLU A 127 -12.78 20.59 -7.39
C GLU A 127 -14.08 21.25 -7.83
N THR A 128 -14.85 21.79 -6.88
CA THR A 128 -15.91 22.73 -7.19
C THR A 128 -15.27 24.02 -7.72
N GLU A 129 -15.66 24.48 -8.90
CA GLU A 129 -15.06 25.65 -9.59
C GLU A 129 -15.12 26.99 -8.81
N ASN A 130 -15.78 27.02 -7.65
CA ASN A 130 -15.93 28.22 -6.82
C ASN A 130 -14.65 28.68 -6.08
N GLN A 131 -13.47 28.09 -6.32
CA GLN A 131 -12.20 28.51 -5.70
C GLN A 131 -11.18 29.13 -6.68
N LYS A 132 -11.48 29.25 -7.98
CA LYS A 132 -10.60 29.94 -8.94
C LYS A 132 -10.74 31.47 -8.98
N GLN A 133 -11.68 32.04 -8.22
CA GLN A 133 -11.91 33.49 -8.12
C GLN A 133 -11.72 33.97 -6.67
N ALA A 134 -10.53 33.75 -6.11
CA ALA A 134 -10.16 34.37 -4.82
C ALA A 134 -8.64 34.54 -4.71
N VAL A 135 -7.99 35.03 -5.75
CA VAL A 135 -6.67 35.66 -5.65
C VAL A 135 -6.65 36.82 -6.65
N THR A 136 -7.05 38.00 -6.17
CA THR A 136 -6.70 39.30 -6.74
C THR A 136 -5.58 39.88 -5.88
#